data_AF-A0A4R0YHZ2-F1
#
_entry.id   AF-A0A4R0YHZ2-F1
#
_cell.length_a   1.000
_cell.length_b   1.000
_cell.length_c   1.000
_cell.angle_alpha   90.00
_cell.angle_beta   90.00
_cell.angle_gamma   90.00
#
_symmetry.space_group_name_H-M   'P 1'
#
loop_
_entity.id
_entity.type
_entity.pdbx_description
1 polymer ?
#
loop_
_entity_poly.entity_id
_entity_poly.type
_entity_poly.pdbx_seq_one_letter_code
_entity_poly.pdbx_strand_id
1 'polypeptide(L)'
;MNAQVSLMAGETLPPELHDLLNSTDGAAFEQALDVLVRQREQRVFRALGVLARDLHDAVRRLGGDLAQEGVPGSVADARQHLQDVLEMSSQAAHRTLDFAERMRPQAEAVAENASAVIDGTLPGDVAHVLATQASTFANECREGLADFVVAQSWQDLAGQRIKKVVNFIGSVEHSLLELVSLTGALASGEAAVGPVKVTSQDEADRLLSEFGF
;
A
#
# COMPACT_ATOMS: atom_id res chain seq x y z
N MET A 1 -59.09 -10.58 5.11
CA MET A 1 -58.74 -9.21 4.69
C MET A 1 -57.45 -9.34 3.89
N ASN A 2 -57.57 -9.22 2.57
CA ASN A 2 -56.50 -9.46 1.61
C ASN A 2 -55.38 -8.44 1.81
N ALA A 3 -54.17 -8.90 2.13
CA ALA A 3 -52.96 -8.21 1.76
C ALA A 3 -52.37 -8.97 0.56
N GLN A 4 -52.87 -8.65 -0.63
CA GLN A 4 -52.17 -8.97 -1.87
C GLN A 4 -50.82 -8.25 -1.80
N VAL A 5 -49.77 -8.99 -1.45
CA VAL A 5 -48.39 -8.58 -1.68
C VAL A 5 -48.16 -8.67 -3.19
N SER A 6 -48.63 -7.64 -3.88
CA SER A 6 -48.29 -7.37 -5.27
C SER A 6 -46.90 -6.74 -5.29
N LEU A 7 -45.87 -7.57 -5.07
CA LEU A 7 -44.49 -7.20 -5.26
C LEU A 7 -43.88 -8.20 -6.25
N MET A 8 -43.52 -7.68 -7.43
CA MET A 8 -42.63 -8.27 -8.44
C MET A 8 -43.28 -9.28 -9.42
N ALA A 9 -44.16 -8.78 -10.29
CA ALA A 9 -44.45 -9.45 -11.56
C ALA A 9 -43.24 -9.32 -12.50
N GLY A 10 -42.36 -10.32 -12.54
CA GLY A 10 -41.27 -10.37 -13.52
C GLY A 10 -40.23 -11.48 -13.33
N GLU A 11 -39.97 -11.91 -12.11
CA GLU A 11 -39.04 -13.02 -11.84
C GLU A 11 -39.80 -14.11 -11.09
N THR A 12 -39.91 -15.30 -11.70
CA THR A 12 -40.50 -16.46 -11.06
C THR A 12 -39.70 -16.78 -9.80
N LEU A 13 -40.31 -16.54 -8.64
CA LEU A 13 -39.75 -16.93 -7.35
C LEU A 13 -39.39 -18.43 -7.39
N PRO A 14 -38.23 -18.84 -6.85
CA PRO A 14 -37.88 -20.25 -6.69
C PRO A 14 -39.04 -21.03 -6.05
N PRO A 15 -39.31 -22.27 -6.49
CA PRO A 15 -40.47 -23.05 -6.03
C PRO A 15 -40.49 -23.23 -4.51
N GLU A 16 -39.32 -23.29 -3.87
CA GLU A 16 -39.17 -23.37 -2.41
C GLU A 16 -39.71 -22.13 -1.68
N LEU A 17 -39.51 -20.92 -2.24
CA LEU A 17 -40.04 -19.67 -1.70
C LEU A 17 -41.55 -19.54 -1.93
N HIS A 18 -42.03 -20.09 -3.04
CA HIS A 18 -43.46 -20.13 -3.36
C HIS A 18 -44.23 -21.08 -2.42
N ASP A 19 -43.66 -22.24 -2.12
CA ASP A 19 -44.24 -23.19 -1.16
C ASP A 19 -44.20 -22.65 0.28
N LEU A 20 -43.14 -21.92 0.66
CA LEU A 20 -43.07 -21.21 1.95
C LEU A 20 -44.19 -20.19 2.12
N LEU A 21 -44.35 -19.29 1.13
CA LEU A 21 -45.33 -18.19 1.15
C LEU A 21 -46.79 -18.67 1.19
N ASN A 22 -47.05 -19.90 0.73
CA ASN A 22 -48.37 -20.53 0.76
C ASN A 22 -48.59 -21.45 1.98
N SER A 23 -47.59 -21.60 2.86
CA SER A 23 -47.75 -22.40 4.08
C SER A 23 -48.64 -21.68 5.10
N THR A 24 -49.54 -22.42 5.74
CA THR A 24 -50.43 -21.90 6.81
C THR A 24 -49.80 -21.95 8.20
N ASP A 25 -48.58 -22.51 8.30
CA ASP A 25 -47.83 -22.68 9.54
C ASP A 25 -46.72 -21.61 9.62
N GLY A 26 -46.99 -20.55 10.37
CA GLY A 26 -46.05 -19.43 10.53
C GLY A 26 -44.71 -19.84 11.14
N ALA A 27 -44.68 -20.86 12.00
CA ALA A 27 -43.43 -21.32 12.61
C ALA A 27 -42.54 -22.04 11.59
N ALA A 28 -43.14 -22.87 10.73
CA ALA A 28 -42.43 -23.53 9.64
C ALA A 28 -41.93 -22.52 8.59
N PHE A 29 -42.71 -21.48 8.30
CA PHE A 29 -42.30 -20.39 7.42
C PHE A 29 -41.08 -19.64 7.97
N GLU A 30 -41.12 -19.20 9.24
CA GLU A 30 -39.99 -18.51 9.88
C GLU A 30 -38.73 -19.38 9.87
N GLN A 31 -38.86 -20.67 10.20
CA GLN A 31 -37.74 -21.59 10.26
C GLN A 31 -37.09 -21.80 8.89
N ALA A 32 -37.87 -21.90 7.83
CA ALA A 32 -37.34 -22.05 6.48
C ALA A 32 -36.79 -20.72 5.90
N LEU A 33 -37.36 -19.57 6.28
CA LEU A 33 -36.78 -18.26 5.96
C LEU A 33 -35.40 -18.12 6.62
N ASP A 34 -35.28 -18.53 7.88
CA ASP A 34 -34.02 -18.54 8.63
C ASP A 34 -32.95 -19.42 7.95
N VAL A 35 -33.34 -20.61 7.47
CA VAL A 35 -32.45 -21.50 6.72
C VAL A 35 -31.98 -20.87 5.41
N LEU A 36 -32.88 -20.25 4.64
CA LEU A 36 -32.54 -19.58 3.38
C LEU A 36 -31.61 -18.38 3.59
N VAL A 37 -31.89 -17.56 4.62
CA VAL A 37 -31.03 -16.43 5.01
C VAL A 37 -29.64 -16.93 5.40
N ARG A 38 -29.56 -17.94 6.28
CA ARG A 38 -28.27 -18.53 6.70
C ARG A 38 -27.48 -19.11 5.53
N GLN A 39 -28.12 -19.85 4.62
CA GLN A 39 -27.44 -20.40 3.44
C GLN A 39 -26.91 -19.30 2.52
N ARG A 40 -27.67 -18.23 2.34
CA ARG A 40 -27.24 -17.07 1.54
C ARG A 40 -26.08 -16.34 2.20
N GLU A 41 -26.16 -16.10 3.51
CA GLU A 41 -25.08 -15.51 4.31
C GLU A 41 -23.80 -16.35 4.18
N GLN A 42 -23.88 -17.67 4.39
CA GLN A 42 -22.72 -18.57 4.24
C GLN A 42 -22.08 -18.49 2.85
N ARG A 43 -22.87 -18.46 1.78
CA ARG A 43 -22.34 -18.30 0.41
C ARG A 43 -21.63 -16.96 0.22
N VAL A 44 -22.24 -15.86 0.69
CA VAL A 44 -21.65 -14.52 0.60
C VAL A 44 -20.35 -14.44 1.41
N PHE A 45 -20.33 -14.95 2.63
CA PHE A 45 -19.13 -14.98 3.47
C PHE A 45 -18.01 -15.84 2.87
N ARG A 46 -18.33 -16.99 2.27
CA ARG A 46 -17.33 -17.83 1.60
C ARG A 46 -16.73 -17.12 0.39
N ALA A 47 -17.56 -16.48 -0.44
CA ALA A 47 -17.08 -15.67 -1.57
C ALA A 47 -16.21 -14.49 -1.10
N LEU A 48 -16.61 -13.84 -0.01
CA LEU A 48 -15.86 -12.75 0.60
C LEU A 48 -14.50 -13.22 1.15
N GLY A 49 -14.44 -14.39 1.79
CA GLY A 49 -13.21 -14.99 2.28
C GLY A 49 -12.24 -15.40 1.17
N VAL A 50 -12.74 -15.88 0.03
CA VAL A 50 -11.91 -16.14 -1.17
C VAL A 50 -11.34 -14.83 -1.70
N LEU A 51 -12.16 -13.79 -1.86
CA LEU A 51 -11.71 -12.48 -2.36
C LEU A 51 -10.68 -11.84 -1.43
N ALA A 52 -10.85 -11.97 -0.12
CA ALA A 52 -9.86 -11.52 0.85
C ALA A 52 -8.55 -12.30 0.73
N ARG A 53 -8.60 -13.62 0.57
CA ARG A 53 -7.38 -14.41 0.36
C ARG A 53 -6.66 -14.02 -0.93
N ASP A 54 -7.39 -13.87 -2.04
CA ASP A 54 -6.82 -13.46 -3.33
C ASP A 54 -6.15 -12.08 -3.23
N LEU A 55 -6.79 -11.13 -2.55
CA LEU A 55 -6.23 -9.81 -2.29
C LEU A 55 -5.01 -9.88 -1.36
N HIS A 56 -5.05 -10.71 -0.31
CA HIS A 56 -3.93 -10.94 0.58
C HIS A 56 -2.72 -11.49 -0.17
N ASP A 57 -2.91 -12.51 -1.01
CA ASP A 57 -1.87 -13.12 -1.82
C ASP A 57 -1.29 -12.12 -2.82
N ALA A 58 -2.12 -11.25 -3.41
CA ALA A 58 -1.66 -10.19 -4.30
C ALA A 58 -0.78 -9.16 -3.56
N VAL A 59 -1.17 -8.71 -2.37
CA VAL A 59 -0.35 -7.79 -1.56
C VAL A 59 0.92 -8.47 -1.08
N ARG A 60 0.86 -9.75 -0.70
CA ARG A 60 2.04 -10.53 -0.30
C ARG A 60 3.02 -10.72 -1.45
N ARG A 61 2.54 -11.02 -2.67
CA ARG A 61 3.38 -11.09 -3.87
C ARG A 61 4.04 -9.76 -4.18
N LEU A 62 3.29 -8.66 -4.16
CA LEU A 62 3.85 -7.31 -4.30
C LEU A 62 4.93 -7.05 -3.23
N GLY A 63 4.71 -7.52 -2.01
CA GLY A 63 5.69 -7.38 -0.95
C GLY A 63 6.95 -8.22 -1.15
N GLY A 64 6.79 -9.45 -1.68
CA GLY A 64 7.90 -10.30 -2.09
C GLY A 64 8.70 -9.72 -3.26
N ASP A 65 8.04 -9.12 -4.24
CA ASP A 65 8.70 -8.45 -5.39
C ASP A 65 9.51 -7.21 -4.95
N LEU A 66 9.11 -6.57 -3.85
CA LEU A 66 9.82 -5.44 -3.25
C LEU A 66 10.95 -5.88 -2.31
N ALA A 67 10.92 -7.10 -1.79
CA ALA A 67 11.98 -7.68 -0.98
C ALA A 67 13.12 -8.17 -1.89
N GLN A 68 14.38 -7.94 -1.50
CA GLN A 68 15.52 -8.45 -2.26
C GLN A 68 15.50 -9.99 -2.38
N GLU A 69 16.04 -10.48 -3.49
CA GLU A 69 16.14 -11.91 -3.83
C GLU A 69 16.55 -12.78 -2.63
N GLY A 70 15.66 -13.69 -2.21
CA GLY A 70 16.01 -14.81 -1.33
C GLY A 70 15.39 -14.80 0.08
N VAL A 71 14.60 -13.80 0.48
CA VAL A 71 13.88 -13.80 1.76
C VAL A 71 12.37 -13.79 1.53
N PRO A 72 11.59 -14.73 2.10
CA PRO A 72 10.13 -14.66 2.03
C PRO A 72 9.65 -13.42 2.83
N GLY A 73 9.40 -12.32 2.12
CA GLY A 73 8.90 -11.08 2.72
C GLY A 73 7.41 -11.16 3.04
N SER A 74 7.04 -10.71 4.23
CA SER A 74 5.67 -10.39 4.62
C SER A 74 5.26 -9.02 4.06
N VAL A 75 3.95 -8.73 4.06
CA VAL A 75 3.43 -7.40 3.70
C VAL A 75 4.02 -6.29 4.60
N ALA A 76 4.26 -6.62 5.88
CA ALA A 76 4.92 -5.73 6.82
C ALA A 76 6.37 -5.42 6.38
N ASP A 77 7.11 -6.41 5.87
CA ASP A 77 8.49 -6.22 5.39
C ASP A 77 8.54 -5.32 4.14
N ALA A 78 7.60 -5.48 3.23
CA ALA A 78 7.47 -4.61 2.06
C ALA A 78 7.21 -3.15 2.43
N ARG A 79 6.34 -2.95 3.43
CA ARG A 79 6.02 -1.63 3.93
C ARG A 79 7.22 -1.00 4.64
N GLN A 80 7.98 -1.79 5.40
CA GLN A 80 9.25 -1.37 6.02
C GLN A 80 10.27 -0.99 4.94
N HIS A 81 10.47 -1.81 3.91
CA HIS A 81 11.40 -1.50 2.82
C HIS A 81 11.01 -0.23 2.06
N LEU A 82 9.73 0.00 1.79
CA LEU A 82 9.27 1.26 1.19
C LEU A 82 9.52 2.46 2.10
N GLN A 83 9.44 2.29 3.42
CA GLN A 83 9.80 3.33 4.40
C GLN A 83 11.31 3.58 4.42
N ASP A 84 12.14 2.53 4.40
CA ASP A 84 13.59 2.64 4.33
C ASP A 84 14.04 3.37 3.05
N VAL A 85 13.44 3.03 1.90
CA VAL A 85 13.69 3.71 0.62
C VAL A 85 13.26 5.18 0.68
N LEU A 86 12.11 5.47 1.30
CA LEU A 86 11.64 6.85 1.48
C LEU A 86 12.61 7.67 2.34
N GLU A 87 13.10 7.10 3.44
CA GLU A 87 14.07 7.74 4.33
C GLU A 87 15.41 7.95 3.63
N MET A 88 15.95 6.90 2.98
CA MET A 88 17.22 6.96 2.26
C MET A 88 17.17 7.98 1.11
N SER A 89 16.07 8.01 0.36
CA SER A 89 15.84 9.00 -0.70
C SER A 89 15.78 10.43 -0.16
N SER A 90 15.04 10.64 0.94
CA SER A 90 14.96 11.94 1.62
C SER A 90 16.32 12.41 2.11
N GLN A 91 17.11 11.52 2.71
CA GLN A 91 18.45 11.85 3.20
C GLN A 91 19.40 12.20 2.05
N ALA A 92 19.35 11.47 0.93
CA ALA A 92 20.15 11.76 -0.25
C ALA A 92 19.78 13.12 -0.88
N ALA A 93 18.49 13.46 -0.94
CA ALA A 93 18.01 14.76 -1.39
C ALA A 93 18.55 15.90 -0.51
N HIS A 94 18.41 15.78 0.82
CA HIS A 94 18.96 16.75 1.76
C HIS A 94 20.47 16.94 1.60
N ARG A 95 21.24 15.85 1.51
CA ARG A 95 22.69 15.93 1.28
C ARG A 95 23.04 16.68 -0.01
N THR A 96 22.23 16.53 -1.06
CA THR A 96 22.43 17.21 -2.35
C THR A 96 22.13 18.70 -2.24
N LEU A 97 21.06 19.07 -1.52
CA LEU A 97 20.72 20.46 -1.23
C LEU A 97 21.81 21.13 -0.39
N ASP A 98 22.26 20.49 0.69
CA ASP A 98 23.35 20.98 1.54
C ASP A 98 24.66 21.14 0.76
N PHE A 99 24.92 20.26 -0.20
CA PHE A 99 26.06 20.39 -1.10
C PHE A 99 25.90 21.62 -2.02
N ALA A 100 24.75 21.79 -2.64
CA ALA A 100 24.49 22.93 -3.51
C ALA A 100 24.57 24.27 -2.75
N GLU A 101 24.00 24.34 -1.54
CA GLU A 101 24.07 25.53 -0.69
C GLU A 101 25.50 25.90 -0.29
N ARG A 102 26.36 24.91 -0.03
CA ARG A 102 27.78 25.16 0.30
C ARG A 102 28.61 25.55 -0.92
N MET A 103 28.33 24.98 -2.08
CA MET A 103 29.12 25.22 -3.30
C MET A 103 28.76 26.52 -4.01
N ARG A 104 27.50 26.97 -3.93
CA ARG A 104 27.04 28.20 -4.58
C ARG A 104 27.84 29.46 -4.21
N PRO A 105 28.11 29.76 -2.91
CA PRO A 105 28.93 30.92 -2.55
C PRO A 105 30.40 30.77 -2.97
N GLN A 106 30.92 29.55 -3.10
CA GLN A 106 32.28 29.33 -3.60
C GLN A 106 32.37 29.64 -5.09
N ALA A 107 31.39 29.21 -5.88
CA ALA A 107 31.30 29.56 -7.29
C ALA A 107 31.13 31.08 -7.46
N GLU A 108 30.30 31.72 -6.64
CA GLU A 108 30.15 33.19 -6.63
C GLU A 108 31.47 33.90 -6.32
N ALA A 109 32.20 33.48 -5.29
CA ALA A 109 33.51 34.04 -4.95
C ALA A 109 34.54 33.86 -6.09
N VAL A 110 34.53 32.72 -6.80
CA VAL A 110 35.41 32.52 -7.97
C VAL A 110 35.04 33.48 -9.10
N ALA A 111 33.75 33.67 -9.37
CA ALA A 111 33.28 34.60 -10.39
C ALA A 111 33.68 36.06 -10.07
N GLU A 112 33.52 36.48 -8.81
CA GLU A 112 33.91 37.81 -8.33
C GLU A 112 35.42 38.04 -8.42
N ASN A 113 36.23 37.10 -7.93
CA ASN A 113 37.69 37.18 -8.00
C ASN A 113 38.19 37.21 -9.45
N ALA A 114 37.59 36.38 -10.31
CA ALA A 114 37.88 36.38 -11.73
C ALA A 114 37.56 37.72 -12.38
N SER A 115 36.41 38.34 -12.05
CA SER A 115 36.04 39.67 -12.53
C SER A 115 37.08 40.72 -12.14
N ALA A 116 37.53 40.71 -10.88
CA ALA A 116 38.55 41.65 -10.40
C ALA A 116 39.89 41.51 -11.16
N VAL A 117 40.29 40.28 -11.52
CA VAL A 117 41.49 40.03 -12.33
C VAL A 117 41.29 40.51 -13.77
N ILE A 118 40.12 40.27 -14.36
CA ILE A 118 39.77 40.73 -15.72
C ILE A 118 39.87 42.26 -15.79
N ASP A 119 39.30 42.98 -14.82
CA ASP A 119 39.31 44.45 -14.76
C ASP A 119 40.73 45.03 -14.62
N GLY A 120 41.64 44.28 -13.97
CA GLY A 120 43.03 44.68 -13.73
C GLY A 120 44.03 44.26 -14.82
N THR A 121 43.60 43.51 -15.85
CA THR A 121 44.49 42.91 -16.85
C THR A 121 44.09 43.28 -18.28
N LEU A 122 45.06 43.23 -19.20
CA LEU A 122 44.80 43.45 -20.62
C LEU A 122 44.34 42.15 -21.31
N PRO A 123 43.50 42.20 -22.35
CA PRO A 123 42.96 41.00 -23.03
C PRO A 123 43.98 40.00 -23.58
N GLY A 124 45.25 40.40 -23.74
CA GLY A 124 46.34 39.52 -24.19
C GLY A 124 47.16 38.89 -23.06
N ASP A 125 46.88 39.22 -21.80
CA ASP A 125 47.55 38.64 -20.64
C ASP A 125 47.04 37.22 -20.38
N VAL A 126 47.94 36.30 -20.04
CA VAL A 126 47.61 34.93 -19.62
C VAL A 126 46.67 34.96 -18.41
N ALA A 127 46.86 35.91 -17.50
CA ALA A 127 45.99 36.09 -16.33
C ALA A 127 44.56 36.47 -16.74
N HIS A 128 44.39 37.32 -17.76
CA HIS A 128 43.07 37.72 -18.27
C HIS A 128 42.31 36.54 -18.89
N VAL A 129 43.01 35.74 -19.71
CA VAL A 129 42.43 34.55 -20.35
C VAL A 129 41.98 33.53 -19.31
N LEU A 130 42.83 33.24 -18.32
CA LEU A 130 42.51 32.28 -17.26
C LEU A 130 41.35 32.78 -16.39
N ALA A 131 41.33 34.07 -16.06
CA ALA A 131 40.24 34.67 -15.29
C ALA A 131 38.91 34.61 -16.05
N THR A 132 38.92 34.84 -17.36
CA THR A 132 37.71 34.70 -18.20
C THR A 132 37.18 33.26 -18.16
N GLN A 133 38.05 32.27 -18.32
CA GLN A 133 37.68 30.85 -18.21
C GLN A 133 37.12 30.50 -16.82
N ALA A 134 37.77 30.98 -15.76
CA ALA A 134 37.32 30.77 -14.39
C ALA A 134 35.95 31.40 -14.12
N SER A 135 35.70 32.60 -14.64
CA SER A 135 34.40 33.29 -14.54
C SER A 135 33.29 32.51 -15.26
N THR A 136 33.55 32.04 -16.48
CA THR A 136 32.61 31.19 -17.23
C THR A 136 32.29 29.91 -16.47
N PHE A 137 33.32 29.16 -16.04
CA PHE A 137 33.13 27.93 -15.28
C PHE A 137 32.35 28.14 -13.98
N ALA A 138 32.65 29.23 -13.26
CA ALA A 138 31.96 29.58 -12.02
C ALA A 138 30.47 29.89 -12.25
N ASN A 139 30.13 30.58 -13.34
CA ASN A 139 28.74 30.85 -13.71
C ASN A 139 28.00 29.57 -14.12
N GLU A 140 28.62 28.70 -14.94
CA GLU A 140 28.07 27.39 -15.29
C GLU A 140 27.82 26.53 -14.03
N CYS A 141 28.74 26.55 -13.06
CA CYS A 141 28.55 25.89 -11.77
C CYS A 141 27.36 26.45 -11.01
N ARG A 142 27.19 27.78 -10.96
CA ARG A 142 26.04 28.41 -10.27
C ARG A 142 24.72 27.99 -10.89
N GLU A 143 24.63 27.99 -12.22
CA GLU A 143 23.43 27.57 -12.96
C GLU A 143 23.14 26.09 -12.71
N GLY A 144 24.13 25.20 -12.87
CA GLY A 144 23.96 23.77 -12.64
C GLY A 144 23.58 23.43 -11.19
N LEU A 145 24.11 24.15 -10.20
CA LEU A 145 23.71 23.98 -8.80
C LEU A 145 22.27 24.45 -8.55
N ALA A 146 21.82 25.52 -9.20
CA ALA A 146 20.43 25.98 -9.11
C ALA A 146 19.47 24.96 -9.74
N ASP A 147 19.84 24.40 -10.90
CA ASP A 147 19.07 23.34 -11.56
C ASP A 147 18.97 22.08 -10.69
N PHE A 148 20.05 21.69 -9.99
CA PHE A 148 19.99 20.58 -9.04
C PHE A 148 18.98 20.82 -7.93
N VAL A 149 18.95 22.04 -7.36
CA VAL A 149 17.99 22.39 -6.30
C VAL A 149 16.56 22.29 -6.84
N VAL A 150 16.29 22.80 -8.04
CA VAL A 150 14.96 22.71 -8.67
C VAL A 150 14.55 21.26 -8.93
N ALA A 151 15.47 20.43 -9.44
CA ALA A 151 15.22 19.03 -9.74
C ALA A 151 14.82 18.21 -8.50
N GLN A 152 15.29 18.59 -7.30
CA GLN A 152 14.92 17.91 -6.05
C GLN A 152 13.43 18.07 -5.67
N SER A 153 12.71 19.05 -6.23
CA SER A 153 11.25 19.16 -6.02
C SER A 153 10.48 17.90 -6.46
N TRP A 154 11.00 17.15 -7.44
CA TRP A 154 10.41 15.87 -7.85
C TRP A 154 10.55 14.78 -6.78
N GLN A 155 11.58 14.84 -5.94
CA GLN A 155 11.78 13.89 -4.84
C GLN A 155 10.72 14.06 -3.76
N ASP A 156 10.36 15.30 -3.40
CA ASP A 156 9.28 15.54 -2.43
C ASP A 156 7.95 14.96 -2.93
N LEU A 157 7.62 15.20 -4.21
CA LEU A 157 6.41 14.64 -4.82
C LEU A 157 6.44 13.10 -4.90
N ALA A 158 7.58 12.51 -5.24
CA ALA A 158 7.76 11.06 -5.24
C ALA A 158 7.63 10.48 -3.83
N GLY A 159 8.22 11.12 -2.83
CA GLY A 159 8.15 10.71 -1.44
C GLY A 159 6.72 10.73 -0.90
N GLN A 160 5.94 11.77 -1.22
CA GLN A 160 4.52 11.83 -0.87
C GLN A 160 3.71 10.70 -1.53
N ARG A 161 3.99 10.35 -2.79
CA ARG A 161 3.31 9.25 -3.48
C ARG A 161 3.66 7.89 -2.85
N ILE A 162 4.93 7.64 -2.55
CA ILE A 162 5.37 6.41 -1.86
C ILE A 162 4.69 6.30 -0.49
N LYS A 163 4.62 7.39 0.28
CA LYS A 163 3.92 7.41 1.57
C LYS A 163 2.43 7.04 1.45
N LYS A 164 1.75 7.47 0.39
CA LYS A 164 0.35 7.07 0.11
C LYS A 164 0.24 5.58 -0.20
N VAL A 165 1.18 5.02 -0.97
CA VAL A 165 1.24 3.57 -1.27
C VAL A 165 1.47 2.77 0.01
N VAL A 166 2.42 3.18 0.84
CA VAL A 166 2.71 2.58 2.16
C VAL A 166 1.45 2.53 3.04
N ASN A 167 0.71 3.63 3.12
CA ASN A 167 -0.53 3.69 3.89
C ASN A 167 -1.63 2.80 3.30
N PHE A 168 -1.79 2.80 1.97
CA PHE A 168 -2.77 1.97 1.27
C PHE A 168 -2.54 0.47 1.54
N ILE A 169 -1.29 0.02 1.42
CA ILE A 169 -0.91 -1.37 1.72
C ILE A 169 -1.29 -1.72 3.17
N GLY A 170 -1.00 -0.83 4.13
CA GLY A 170 -1.38 -1.04 5.53
C GLY A 170 -2.89 -1.10 5.76
N SER A 171 -3.68 -0.28 5.06
CA SER A 171 -5.15 -0.34 5.13
C SER A 171 -5.70 -1.64 4.57
N VAL A 172 -5.16 -2.11 3.45
CA VAL A 172 -5.56 -3.40 2.86
C VAL A 172 -5.23 -4.55 3.80
N GLU A 173 -4.04 -4.58 4.38
CA GLU A 173 -3.66 -5.59 5.38
C GLU A 173 -4.63 -5.62 6.57
N HIS A 174 -4.99 -4.46 7.11
CA HIS A 174 -5.93 -4.37 8.23
C HIS A 174 -7.32 -4.90 7.87
N SER A 175 -7.89 -4.47 6.74
CA SER A 175 -9.20 -4.95 6.28
C SER A 175 -9.21 -6.46 6.02
N LEU A 176 -8.10 -7.02 5.54
CA LEU A 176 -7.96 -8.46 5.34
C LEU A 176 -7.93 -9.23 6.66
N LEU A 177 -7.20 -8.74 7.65
CA LEU A 177 -7.18 -9.33 8.99
C LEU A 177 -8.56 -9.28 9.65
N GLU A 178 -9.27 -8.15 9.54
CA GLU A 178 -10.66 -8.04 10.02
C GLU A 178 -11.57 -9.08 9.34
N LEU A 179 -11.45 -9.24 8.02
CA LEU A 179 -12.30 -10.15 7.26
C LEU A 179 -12.05 -11.63 7.58
N VAL A 180 -10.77 -12.00 7.75
CA VAL A 180 -10.38 -13.32 8.23
C VAL A 180 -10.89 -13.55 9.66
N SER A 181 -10.81 -12.54 10.53
CA SER A 181 -11.31 -12.65 11.91
C SER A 181 -12.82 -12.88 11.96
N LEU A 182 -13.60 -12.16 11.14
CA LEU A 182 -15.05 -12.27 11.06
C LEU A 182 -15.48 -13.63 10.52
N THR A 183 -14.81 -14.09 9.45
CA THR A 183 -15.09 -15.40 8.86
C THR A 183 -14.69 -16.56 9.80
N GLY A 184 -13.58 -16.43 10.53
CA GLY A 184 -13.15 -17.41 11.54
C GLY A 184 -14.05 -17.48 12.78
N ALA A 185 -14.56 -16.33 13.25
CA ALA A 185 -15.49 -16.27 14.37
C ALA A 185 -16.83 -16.95 14.05
N LEU A 186 -17.30 -16.81 12.80
CA LEU A 186 -18.55 -17.44 12.35
C LEU A 186 -18.38 -18.94 12.11
N ALA A 187 -17.22 -19.40 11.59
CA ALA A 187 -16.91 -20.82 11.49
C ALA A 187 -16.80 -21.50 12.87
N SER A 188 -16.29 -20.79 13.87
CA SER A 188 -16.23 -21.27 15.26
C SER A 188 -17.60 -21.26 15.97
N GLY A 189 -18.58 -20.53 15.43
CA GLY A 189 -19.96 -20.53 15.90
C GLY A 189 -20.71 -21.86 15.68
N GLU A 190 -20.16 -22.79 14.88
CA GLU A 190 -20.67 -24.16 14.73
C GLU A 190 -20.08 -25.16 15.74
N ALA A 191 -19.04 -24.78 16.51
CA ALA A 191 -18.41 -25.64 17.50
C ALA A 191 -18.90 -25.41 18.95
N ALA A 192 -20.09 -24.82 19.14
CA ALA A 192 -20.74 -24.76 20.45
C ALA A 192 -21.52 -26.06 20.75
N VAL A 193 -20.83 -27.21 20.72
CA VAL A 193 -21.24 -28.41 21.46
C VAL A 193 -20.05 -28.83 22.34
N GLY A 194 -19.99 -28.22 23.52
CA GLY A 194 -19.21 -28.69 24.67
C GLY A 194 -17.69 -28.40 24.63
N PRO A 195 -17.04 -28.24 25.81
CA PRO A 195 -15.61 -27.97 25.87
C PRO A 195 -14.86 -29.26 25.55
N VAL A 196 -14.37 -29.41 24.33
CA VAL A 196 -13.33 -30.41 24.06
C VAL A 196 -12.01 -29.82 24.55
N LYS A 197 -11.55 -30.32 25.70
CA LYS A 197 -10.16 -30.13 26.13
C LYS A 197 -9.26 -30.70 25.03
N VAL A 198 -8.63 -29.82 24.25
CA VAL A 198 -7.50 -30.18 23.40
C VAL A 198 -6.38 -30.65 24.32
N THR A 199 -6.07 -31.95 24.29
CA THR A 199 -5.00 -32.54 25.12
C THR A 199 -3.87 -33.14 24.30
N SER A 200 -3.93 -33.09 22.97
CA SER A 200 -2.86 -33.62 22.13
C SER A 200 -2.48 -32.65 21.01
N GLN A 201 -1.18 -32.39 20.95
CA GLN A 201 -0.48 -31.59 19.96
C GLN A 201 -0.77 -32.03 18.51
N ASP A 202 -1.06 -33.31 18.30
CA ASP A 202 -1.45 -33.88 17.01
C ASP A 202 -2.73 -33.28 16.41
N GLU A 203 -3.65 -32.78 17.24
CA GLU A 203 -4.91 -32.18 16.79
C GLU A 203 -4.72 -30.72 16.37
N ALA A 204 -3.78 -30.02 17.02
CA ALA A 204 -3.34 -28.69 16.60
C ALA A 204 -2.58 -28.77 15.27
N ASP A 205 -1.69 -29.74 15.11
CA ASP A 205 -0.95 -29.96 13.85
C ASP A 205 -1.88 -30.36 12.69
N ARG A 206 -2.95 -31.11 12.98
CA ARG A 206 -3.97 -31.45 11.98
C ARG A 206 -4.70 -30.23 11.47
N LEU A 207 -5.16 -29.35 12.38
CA LEU A 207 -5.84 -28.11 12.01
C LEU A 207 -4.91 -27.18 11.22
N LEU A 208 -3.64 -27.08 11.61
CA LEU A 208 -2.65 -26.30 10.86
C LEU A 208 -2.41 -26.84 9.44
N SER A 209 -2.36 -28.17 9.29
CA SER A 209 -2.22 -28.83 7.98
C SER A 209 -3.45 -28.68 7.08
N GLU A 210 -4.65 -28.60 7.66
CA GLU A 210 -5.91 -28.43 6.92
C GLU A 210 -6.06 -27.01 6.36
N PHE A 211 -5.35 -26.04 6.95
CA PHE A 211 -5.27 -24.65 6.48
C PHE A 211 -3.99 -24.33 5.69
N GLY A 212 -3.12 -25.31 5.47
CA GLY A 212 -1.93 -25.18 4.61
C GLY A 212 -0.81 -24.30 5.17
N PHE A 213 -0.66 -24.27 6.50
CA PHE A 213 0.52 -23.69 7.18
C PHE A 213 1.64 -24.72 7.33
#